data_AF-A0A947CEG4-F1
#
_entry.id   AF-A0A947CEG4-F1
#
_cell.length_a   1.000
_cell.length_b   1.000
_cell.length_c   1.000
_cell.angle_alpha   90.00
_cell.angle_beta   90.00
_cell.angle_gamma   90.00
#
_symmetry.space_group_name_H-M   'P 1'
#
loop_
_entity.id
_entity.type
_entity.pdbx_description
1 polymer ?
#
loop_
_entity_poly.entity_id
_entity_poly.type
_entity_poly.pdbx_seq_one_letter_code
_entity_poly.pdbx_strand_id
1 'polypeptide(L)'
;VGTPARGRLESLDADRIEDLQGIMRAVDRFWTDHERLPETLVELAEDPRFQANTVDPGSTESYEYHVRGDETYALCAVFDRESRAPRRAPEDFWSHGVGRRCFELTVGRSDRVTVDE
;
A
#
# COMPACT_ATOMS: atom_id res chain seq x y z
N VAL A 1 13.03 -24.58 -10.68
CA VAL A 1 13.29 -23.19 -11.13
C VAL A 1 12.00 -22.68 -11.75
N GLY A 2 11.44 -21.57 -11.26
CA GLY A 2 10.13 -21.05 -11.69
C GLY A 2 10.15 -20.65 -13.17
N THR A 3 9.01 -20.75 -13.86
CA THR A 3 8.89 -20.31 -15.25
C THR A 3 9.03 -18.78 -15.33
N PRO A 4 9.55 -18.21 -16.44
CA PRO A 4 9.70 -16.76 -16.60
C PRO A 4 8.40 -15.97 -16.34
N ALA A 5 7.25 -16.55 -16.70
CA ALA A 5 5.95 -15.98 -16.44
C ALA A 5 5.62 -15.90 -14.93
N ARG A 6 6.01 -16.91 -14.15
CA ARG A 6 5.80 -16.92 -12.70
C ARG A 6 6.63 -15.85 -12.00
N GLY A 7 7.89 -15.69 -12.41
CA GLY A 7 8.76 -14.65 -11.85
C GLY A 7 8.24 -13.24 -12.13
N ARG A 8 7.61 -13.03 -13.29
CA ARG A 8 7.00 -11.73 -13.63
C ARG A 8 5.85 -11.35 -12.70
N LEU A 9 4.94 -12.27 -12.38
CA LEU A 9 3.83 -11.98 -11.46
C LEU A 9 4.32 -11.74 -10.03
N GLU A 10 5.31 -12.53 -9.57
CA GLU A 10 5.93 -12.32 -8.26
C GLU A 10 6.63 -10.94 -8.18
N SER A 11 7.23 -10.46 -9.29
CA SER A 11 7.79 -9.10 -9.37
C SER A 11 6.71 -8.03 -9.36
N LEU A 12 5.62 -8.23 -10.10
CA LEU A 12 4.52 -7.27 -10.17
C LEU A 12 3.86 -7.05 -8.81
N ASP A 13 3.65 -8.14 -8.05
CA ASP A 13 3.11 -8.04 -6.69
C ASP A 13 4.09 -7.33 -5.73
N ALA A 14 5.40 -7.47 -5.94
CA ALA A 14 6.41 -6.74 -5.17
C ALA A 14 6.40 -5.24 -5.51
N ASP A 15 6.27 -4.89 -6.79
CA ASP A 15 6.16 -3.50 -7.26
C ASP A 15 4.91 -2.83 -6.66
N ARG A 16 3.77 -3.55 -6.61
CA ARG A 16 2.56 -3.07 -5.94
C ARG A 16 2.78 -2.74 -4.47
N ILE A 17 3.48 -3.61 -3.74
CA ILE A 17 3.81 -3.34 -2.32
C ILE A 17 4.72 -2.11 -2.20
N GLU A 18 5.71 -1.95 -3.07
CA GLU A 18 6.58 -0.77 -3.08
C GLU A 18 5.78 0.53 -3.31
N ASP A 19 4.86 0.51 -4.27
CA ASP A 19 3.97 1.64 -4.56
C ASP A 19 3.07 1.97 -3.36
N LEU A 20 2.41 0.97 -2.75
CA LEU A 20 1.56 1.19 -1.58
C LEU A 20 2.35 1.79 -0.40
N GLN A 21 3.58 1.34 -0.17
CA GLN A 21 4.46 1.92 0.84
C GLN A 21 4.91 3.35 0.46
N GLY A 22 5.11 3.63 -0.83
CA GLY A 22 5.38 4.96 -1.34
C GLY A 22 4.22 5.93 -1.06
N ILE A 23 2.99 5.50 -1.37
CA ILE A 23 1.77 6.24 -1.09
C ILE A 23 1.63 6.48 0.42
N MET A 24 1.82 5.46 1.25
CA MET A 24 1.76 5.59 2.71
C MET A 24 2.69 6.70 3.22
N ARG A 25 3.96 6.70 2.78
CA ARG A 25 4.94 7.74 3.16
C ARG A 25 4.55 9.12 2.68
N ALA A 26 3.97 9.22 1.48
CA ALA A 26 3.49 10.46 0.93
C ALA A 26 2.27 11.00 1.72
N VAL A 27 1.34 10.13 2.14
CA VAL A 27 0.21 10.49 3.01
C VAL A 27 0.70 10.95 4.38
N ASP A 28 1.68 10.27 4.99
CA ASP A 28 2.29 10.71 6.26
C ASP A 28 2.90 12.12 6.17
N ARG A 29 3.57 12.40 5.06
CA ARG A 29 4.13 13.73 4.82
C ARG A 29 3.03 14.76 4.57
N PHE A 30 2.03 14.43 3.77
CA PHE A 30 0.88 15.30 3.52
C PHE A 30 0.19 15.68 4.83
N TRP A 31 -0.04 14.70 5.70
CA TRP A 31 -0.60 14.90 7.03
C TRP A 31 0.25 15.85 7.88
N THR A 32 1.56 15.66 7.88
CA THR A 32 2.48 16.54 8.63
C THR A 32 2.39 18.00 8.17
N ASP A 33 2.21 18.22 6.87
CA ASP A 33 2.18 19.56 6.28
C ASP A 33 0.80 20.25 6.38
N HIS A 34 -0.29 19.48 6.43
CA HIS A 34 -1.67 19.99 6.31
C HIS A 34 -2.60 19.67 7.49
N GLU A 35 -2.16 18.84 8.43
CA GLU A 35 -2.93 18.38 9.60
C GLU A 35 -4.28 17.73 9.22
N ARG A 36 -4.35 17.11 8.04
CA ARG A 36 -5.49 16.32 7.55
C ARG A 36 -5.03 15.25 6.56
N LEU A 37 -5.89 14.25 6.33
CA LEU A 37 -5.69 13.28 5.25
C LEU A 37 -5.94 13.94 3.88
N PRO A 38 -5.26 13.47 2.81
CA PRO A 38 -5.64 13.84 1.46
C PRO A 38 -7.03 13.25 1.15
N GLU A 39 -7.86 13.98 0.42
CA GLU A 39 -9.19 13.53 0.02
C GLU A 39 -9.10 12.40 -1.01
N THR A 40 -8.05 12.43 -1.85
CA THR A 40 -7.83 11.46 -2.92
C THR A 40 -6.34 11.23 -3.17
N LEU A 41 -5.99 10.13 -3.85
CA LEU A 41 -4.62 9.94 -4.35
C LEU A 41 -4.24 10.92 -5.46
N VAL A 42 -5.22 11.51 -6.15
CA VAL A 42 -4.97 12.53 -7.18
C VAL A 42 -4.42 13.80 -6.53
N GLU A 43 -5.03 14.26 -5.44
CA GLU A 43 -4.53 15.41 -4.67
C GLU A 43 -3.07 15.21 -4.25
N LEU A 44 -2.74 13.99 -3.82
CA LEU A 44 -1.37 13.64 -3.44
C LEU A 44 -0.41 13.67 -4.64
N ALA A 45 -0.85 13.20 -5.81
CA ALA A 45 -0.04 13.11 -7.02
C ALA A 45 0.13 14.46 -7.76
N GLU A 46 -0.79 15.42 -7.56
CA GLU A 46 -0.71 16.76 -8.18
C GLU A 46 0.41 17.61 -7.59
N ASP A 47 0.84 17.33 -6.36
CA ASP A 47 1.93 18.03 -5.72
C ASP A 47 3.26 17.30 -5.93
N PRO A 48 4.19 17.85 -6.74
CA PRO A 48 5.45 17.20 -7.09
C PRO A 48 6.40 16.98 -5.89
N ARG A 49 6.08 17.55 -4.72
CA ARG A 49 6.81 17.28 -3.47
C ARG A 49 6.55 15.86 -2.97
N PHE A 50 5.42 15.24 -3.31
CA PHE A 50 5.08 13.87 -2.94
C PHE A 50 5.38 12.92 -4.11
N GLN A 51 6.48 12.17 -4.00
CA GLN A 51 6.84 11.16 -5.00
C GLN A 51 6.18 9.83 -4.64
N ALA A 52 4.97 9.61 -5.17
CA ALA A 52 4.25 8.35 -5.02
C ALA A 52 3.64 7.93 -6.36
N ASN A 53 3.85 6.66 -6.73
CA ASN A 53 3.13 6.05 -7.84
C ASN A 53 1.74 5.66 -7.36
N THR A 54 0.71 6.30 -7.90
CA THR A 54 -0.68 6.06 -7.51
C THR A 54 -1.42 5.13 -8.48
N VAL A 55 -0.72 4.59 -9.48
CA VAL A 55 -1.26 3.76 -10.57
C VAL A 55 -0.62 2.38 -10.53
N ASP A 56 -1.43 1.33 -10.53
CA ASP A 56 -1.00 -0.06 -10.57
C ASP A 56 -0.33 -0.38 -11.92
N PRO A 57 0.94 -0.83 -11.93
CA PRO A 57 1.69 -1.08 -13.16
C PRO A 57 1.15 -2.27 -13.99
N GLY A 58 0.31 -3.12 -13.41
CA GLY A 58 -0.29 -4.29 -14.03
C GLY A 58 -1.66 -4.02 -14.66
N SER A 59 -2.50 -3.20 -14.04
CA SER A 59 -3.83 -2.85 -14.57
C SER A 59 -3.89 -1.47 -15.25
N THR A 60 -2.93 -0.58 -14.96
CA THR A 60 -2.96 0.84 -15.35
C THR A 60 -4.13 1.61 -14.70
N GLU A 61 -4.73 1.06 -13.66
CA GLU A 61 -5.77 1.72 -12.85
C GLU A 61 -5.15 2.30 -11.58
N SER A 62 -5.72 3.36 -11.01
CA SER A 62 -5.25 3.89 -9.74
C SER A 62 -5.50 2.92 -8.58
N TYR A 63 -4.56 2.85 -7.63
CA TYR A 63 -4.78 2.13 -6.38
C TYR A 63 -6.01 2.67 -5.64
N GLU A 64 -6.66 1.79 -4.88
CA GLU A 64 -7.81 2.21 -4.08
C GLU A 64 -7.34 2.87 -2.79
N TYR A 65 -7.89 4.04 -2.51
CA TYR A 65 -7.66 4.78 -1.28
C TYR A 65 -8.99 5.10 -0.65
N HIS A 66 -9.09 4.86 0.66
CA HIS A 66 -10.28 5.21 1.39
C HIS A 66 -9.97 5.76 2.77
N VAL A 67 -10.46 6.96 3.06
CA VAL A 67 -10.50 7.50 4.42
C VAL A 67 -11.49 6.67 5.27
N ARG A 68 -11.08 6.30 6.48
CA ARG A 68 -11.86 5.50 7.45
C ARG A 68 -12.15 6.24 8.75
N GLY A 69 -11.38 7.28 9.03
CA GLY A 69 -11.53 8.16 10.18
C GLY A 69 -10.64 9.39 10.01
N ASP A 70 -10.46 10.15 11.09
CA ASP A 70 -9.69 11.40 11.03
C ASP A 70 -8.21 11.17 10.74
N GLU A 71 -7.63 10.08 11.26
CA GLU A 71 -6.21 9.72 11.12
C GLU A 71 -6.01 8.37 10.42
N THR A 72 -7.10 7.68 10.06
CA THR A 72 -7.07 6.31 9.54
C THR A 72 -7.55 6.22 8.10
N TYR A 73 -6.85 5.42 7.31
CA TYR A 73 -7.16 5.19 5.91
C TYR A 73 -6.81 3.77 5.48
N ALA A 74 -7.33 3.34 4.35
CA ALA A 74 -7.03 2.05 3.75
C ALA A 74 -6.45 2.23 2.35
N LEU A 75 -5.40 1.47 2.04
CA LEU A 75 -4.86 1.30 0.70
C LEU A 75 -5.13 -0.11 0.20
N CYS A 76 -5.68 -0.26 -1.00
CA CYS A 76 -5.95 -1.57 -1.57
C CYS A 76 -5.31 -1.78 -2.94
N ALA A 77 -4.88 -3.01 -3.18
CA ALA A 77 -4.39 -3.49 -4.46
C ALA A 77 -4.93 -4.90 -4.73
N VAL A 78 -4.83 -5.36 -5.98
CA VAL A 78 -5.19 -6.71 -6.40
C VAL A 78 -3.91 -7.47 -6.70
N PHE A 79 -3.65 -8.55 -5.96
CA PHE A 79 -2.42 -9.33 -6.11
C PHE A 79 -2.66 -10.61 -6.91
N ASP A 80 -1.67 -10.99 -7.71
CA ASP A 80 -1.73 -12.18 -8.57
C ASP A 80 -1.29 -13.46 -7.85
N ARG A 81 -0.49 -13.31 -6.79
CA ARG A 81 0.13 -14.40 -6.04
C ARG A 81 -0.03 -14.20 -4.54
N GLU A 82 0.11 -15.31 -3.81
CA GLU A 82 0.30 -15.26 -2.36
C GLU A 82 1.74 -14.85 -2.05
N SER A 83 1.88 -13.88 -1.15
CA SER A 83 3.15 -13.46 -0.60
C SER A 83 3.89 -14.63 0.05
N ARG A 84 5.20 -14.73 -0.19
CA ARG A 84 6.04 -15.75 0.46
C ARG A 84 6.53 -15.23 1.82
N ALA A 85 5.62 -15.00 2.76
CA ALA A 85 6.04 -14.70 4.13
C ALA A 85 6.79 -15.92 4.72
N PRO A 86 7.97 -15.76 5.34
CA PRO A 86 8.62 -16.86 6.04
C PRO A 86 7.73 -17.30 7.19
N ARG A 87 7.35 -18.59 7.25
CA ARG A 87 6.40 -19.22 8.20
C ARG A 87 6.69 -19.00 9.71
N ARG A 88 7.74 -18.27 10.07
CA ARG A 88 8.22 -18.05 11.44
C ARG A 88 8.45 -16.58 11.80
N ALA A 89 8.25 -15.64 10.87
CA ALA A 89 8.17 -14.23 11.23
C ALA A 89 6.72 -13.92 11.66
N PRO A 90 6.49 -13.02 12.63
CA PRO A 90 5.17 -12.44 12.81
C PRO A 90 4.67 -11.94 11.45
N GLU A 91 3.37 -12.09 11.17
CA GLU A 91 2.78 -11.77 9.88
C GLU A 91 3.25 -10.39 9.42
N ASP A 92 4.05 -10.34 8.35
CA ASP A 92 4.49 -9.09 7.76
C ASP A 92 3.21 -8.34 7.37
N PHE A 93 3.08 -7.07 7.80
CA PHE A 93 1.88 -6.28 7.58
C PHE A 93 1.46 -6.25 6.10
N TRP A 94 2.44 -6.29 5.19
CA TRP A 94 2.26 -6.31 3.74
C TRP A 94 2.02 -7.70 3.14
N SER A 95 1.83 -8.72 3.98
CA SER A 95 1.43 -10.05 3.55
C SER A 95 0.07 -10.00 2.88
N HIS A 96 -0.02 -10.68 1.74
CA HIS A 96 -1.21 -10.72 0.91
C HIS A 96 -1.41 -12.13 0.33
N GLY A 97 -2.67 -12.48 0.13
CA GLY A 97 -3.07 -13.62 -0.70
C GLY A 97 -3.36 -13.18 -2.13
N VAL A 98 -3.80 -14.11 -2.96
CA VAL A 98 -4.31 -13.80 -4.31
C VAL A 98 -5.62 -13.01 -4.19
N GLY A 99 -5.76 -11.96 -5.01
CA GLY A 99 -6.94 -11.13 -5.11
C GLY A 99 -6.82 -9.79 -4.39
N ARG A 100 -7.96 -9.13 -4.20
CA ARG A 100 -8.03 -7.80 -3.59
C ARG A 100 -7.69 -7.87 -2.10
N ARG A 101 -6.72 -7.06 -1.67
CA ARG A 101 -6.33 -6.88 -0.27
C ARG A 101 -6.21 -5.40 0.05
N CYS A 102 -6.80 -4.99 1.18
CA CYS A 102 -6.67 -3.65 1.73
C CYS A 102 -5.84 -3.66 3.00
N PHE A 103 -4.98 -2.67 3.18
CA PHE A 103 -4.16 -2.46 4.36
C PHE A 103 -4.65 -1.20 5.08
N GLU A 104 -5.05 -1.35 6.34
CA GLU A 104 -5.48 -0.22 7.17
C GLU A 104 -4.28 0.40 7.86
N LEU A 105 -4.16 1.71 7.72
CA LEU A 105 -3.00 2.51 8.10
C LEU A 105 -3.48 3.68 8.96
N THR A 106 -2.61 4.13 9.85
CA THR A 106 -2.81 5.33 10.66
C THR A 106 -1.61 6.25 10.42
N VAL A 107 -1.88 7.51 10.11
CA VAL A 107 -0.81 8.51 9.93
C VAL A 107 0.03 8.66 11.18
N GLY A 108 1.34 8.87 11.01
CA GLY A 108 2.26 9.06 12.13
C GLY A 108 2.50 7.83 13.00
N ARG A 109 1.94 6.66 12.64
CA ARG A 109 2.19 5.37 13.28
C ARG A 109 2.70 4.35 12.26
N SER A 110 3.94 4.53 11.81
CA SER A 110 4.58 3.59 10.87
C SER A 110 4.96 2.22 11.50
N ASP A 111 4.52 1.91 12.72
CA ASP A 111 4.76 0.60 13.34
C ASP A 111 3.65 0.26 14.34
N ARG A 112 3.23 -1.01 14.34
CA ARG A 112 2.28 -1.68 15.24
C ARG A 112 0.81 -1.62 14.84
N VAL A 113 0.41 -2.71 14.17
CA VAL A 113 -0.82 -3.42 14.51
C VAL A 113 -0.95 -3.46 16.04
N THR A 114 -1.83 -2.64 16.60
CA THR A 114 -2.35 -2.91 17.93
C THR A 114 -3.32 -4.08 17.75
N VAL A 115 -2.84 -5.28 18.08
CA VAL A 115 -3.77 -6.34 18.49
C VAL A 115 -4.31 -5.93 19.85
N ASP A 116 -5.45 -5.24 19.84
CA ASP A 116 -6.24 -5.07 21.05
C ASP A 116 -7.06 -6.36 21.27
N GLU A 117 -6.83 -6.92 22.47
CA GLU A 117 -7.56 -7.96 23.24
C GLU A 117 -7.32 -9.45 22.94
#